data_AF-A0A974TA91-F1
#
_entry.id   AF-A0A974TA91-F1
#
_cell.length_a   1.000
_cell.length_b   1.000
_cell.length_c   1.000
_cell.angle_alpha   90.00
_cell.angle_beta   90.00
_cell.angle_gamma   90.00
#
_symmetry.space_group_name_H-M   'P 1'
#
loop_
_entity.id
_entity.type
_entity.pdbx_description
1 polymer ?
#
loop_
_entity_poly.entity_id
_entity_poly.type
_entity_poly.pdbx_seq_one_letter_code
_entity_poly.pdbx_strand_id
1 'polypeptide(L)' 'MDVVVTLAELKPAATWMLSDRLGRPLGIITEVSPSLFVIDANGSSGLSGLGTANFPSLHDAMTAIARHMKGECQLSSGDK' A
#
# COMPACT_ATOMS: atom_id res chain seq x y z
N MET A 1 -6.14 6.08 -11.06
CA MET A 1 -5.90 6.94 -9.87
C MET A 1 -4.54 6.60 -9.32
N ASP A 2 -3.69 7.61 -9.11
CA ASP A 2 -2.33 7.37 -8.66
C ASP A 2 -2.27 7.19 -7.14
N VAL A 3 -1.51 6.18 -6.72
CA VAL A 3 -1.32 5.80 -5.32
C VAL A 3 0.13 6.04 -4.94
N VAL A 4 0.32 6.67 -3.80
CA VAL A 4 1.61 6.93 -3.16
C VAL A 4 1.73 6.00 -1.96
N VAL A 5 2.83 5.27 -1.91
CA VAL A 5 3.16 4.33 -0.84
C VAL A 5 4.27 4.93 0.00
N THR A 6 4.02 5.23 1.26
CA THR A 6 5.00 5.86 2.15
C THR A 6 5.28 4.97 3.34
N LEU A 7 6.55 4.78 3.72
CA LEU A 7 6.89 4.01 4.91
C LEU A 7 6.39 4.74 6.18
N ALA A 8 5.68 4.03 7.05
CA ALA A 8 5.23 4.56 8.33
C ALA A 8 6.35 4.45 9.38
N GLU A 9 7.06 5.56 9.62
CA GLU A 9 8.24 5.62 10.51
C GLU A 9 7.96 5.23 11.97
N LEU A 10 6.71 5.28 12.41
CA LEU A 10 6.31 5.16 13.82
C LEU A 10 5.93 3.73 14.25
N LYS A 11 5.97 2.73 13.36
CA LYS A 11 5.58 1.36 13.70
C LYS A 11 6.78 0.41 13.75
N PRO A 12 6.82 -0.53 14.72
CA PRO A 12 7.93 -1.48 14.88
C PRO A 12 8.01 -2.55 13.78
N ALA A 13 7.05 -2.56 12.85
CA ALA A 13 6.98 -3.50 11.74
C ALA A 13 6.82 -2.71 10.45
N ALA A 14 7.52 -3.14 9.40
CA ALA A 14 7.53 -2.52 8.09
C ALA A 14 6.09 -2.35 7.57
N THR A 15 5.57 -1.13 7.76
CA THR A 15 4.20 -0.76 7.44
C THR A 15 4.30 0.40 6.46
N TRP A 16 3.54 0.33 5.37
CA TRP A 16 3.45 1.41 4.40
C TRP A 16 2.04 1.98 4.39
N MET A 17 1.91 3.30 4.47
CA MET A 17 0.64 3.97 4.22
C MET A 17 0.41 4.12 2.73
N LEU A 18 -0.81 3.80 2.30
CA LEU A 18 -1.30 4.03 0.97
C LEU A 18 -2.14 5.30 0.99
N SER A 19 -1.71 6.30 0.24
CA SER A 19 -2.43 7.55 0.08
C SER A 19 -2.56 7.89 -1.39
N ASP A 20 -3.57 8.66 -1.77
CA ASP A 20 -3.60 9.23 -3.12
C ASP A 20 -2.67 10.46 -3.22
N ARG A 21 -2.54 11.04 -4.42
CA ARG A 21 -1.73 12.27 -4.63
C ARG A 21 -2.20 13.48 -3.81
N LEU A 22 -3.46 13.50 -3.38
CA LEU A 22 -4.01 14.51 -2.48
C LEU A 22 -3.82 14.17 -0.99
N GLY A 23 -3.13 13.07 -0.68
CA GLY A 23 -2.85 12.64 0.69
C GLY A 23 -4.03 11.97 1.39
N ARG A 24 -5.11 11.60 0.69
CA ARG A 24 -6.23 10.89 1.32
C ARG A 24 -5.82 9.44 1.58
N PRO A 25 -6.06 8.90 2.78
CA PRO A 25 -5.70 7.55 3.12
C PRO A 25 -6.57 6.56 2.35
N LEU A 26 -5.93 5.71 1.56
CA LEU A 26 -6.54 4.61 0.83
C LEU A 26 -6.42 3.29 1.61
N GLY A 27 -5.41 3.14 2.45
CA GLY A 27 -5.19 1.93 3.24
C GLY A 27 -3.76 1.85 3.76
N ILE A 28 -3.35 0.65 4.18
CA ILE A 28 -1.98 0.37 4.60
C ILE A 28 -1.53 -0.99 4.04
N ILE A 29 -0.24 -1.14 3.82
CA ILE A 29 0.42 -2.43 3.60
C ILE A 29 1.17 -2.76 4.88
N THR A 30 0.99 -3.96 5.40
CA THR A 30 1.74 -4.44 6.57
C THR A 30 2.53 -5.67 6.18
N GLU A 31 3.83 -5.68 6.47
CA GLU A 31 4.62 -6.90 6.46
C GLU A 31 4.29 -7.70 7.72
N VAL A 32 3.52 -8.77 7.56
CA VAL A 32 3.12 -9.64 8.67
C VAL A 32 4.15 -10.75 8.92
N SER A 33 4.96 -11.08 7.91
CA SER A 33 6.06 -12.05 7.98
C SER A 33 7.04 -11.78 6.84
N PRO A 34 8.29 -12.25 6.92
CA PRO A 34 9.23 -12.14 5.80
C PRO A 34 8.61 -12.75 4.55
N SER A 35 8.53 -11.94 3.48
CA SER A 35 7.86 -12.30 2.22
C SER A 35 6.34 -12.50 2.32
N LEU A 36 5.68 -11.87 3.30
CA LEU A 36 4.22 -11.84 3.38
C LEU A 36 3.75 -10.42 3.70
N PHE A 37 3.21 -9.78 2.67
CA PHE A 37 2.68 -8.42 2.70
C PHE A 37 1.17 -8.49 2.56
N VAL A 38 0.46 -7.88 3.50
CA VAL A 38 -1.00 -7.81 3.49
C VAL A 38 -1.41 -6.38 3.26
N ILE A 39 -2.31 -6.19 2.30
CA ILE A 39 -2.95 -4.89 2.07
C ILE A 39 -4.21 -4.84 2.91
N ASP A 40 -4.31 -3.85 3.80
CA ASP A 40 -5.52 -3.50 4.52
C ASP A 40 -6.11 -2.25 3.87
N ALA A 41 -7.18 -2.43 3.09
CA ALA A 41 -7.85 -1.34 2.40
C ALA A 41 -8.80 -0.63 3.36
N ASN A 42 -8.77 0.70 3.35
CA ASN A 42 -9.81 1.46 4.04
C ASN A 42 -11.15 1.21 3.31
N GLY A 43 -12.21 0.84 4.02
CA GLY A 43 -13.45 0.33 3.39
C GLY A 43 -14.14 1.30 2.41
N SER A 44 -13.84 2.61 2.52
CA SER A 44 -14.30 3.66 1.59
C SER A 44 -13.34 3.96 0.43
N SER A 45 -12.20 3.26 0.37
CA SER A 45 -11.19 3.46 -0.68
C SER A 45 -11.55 2.67 -1.95
N GLY A 46 -10.98 3.11 -3.08
CA GLY A 46 -11.00 2.34 -4.32
C GLY A 46 -10.25 1.01 -4.25
N LEU A 47 -9.67 0.64 -3.08
CA LEU A 47 -8.97 -0.62 -2.83
C LEU A 47 -9.86 -1.67 -2.16
N SER A 48 -11.16 -1.43 -1.99
CA SER A 48 -12.10 -2.33 -1.30
C SER A 48 -12.21 -3.76 -1.89
N GLY A 49 -11.51 -4.09 -2.97
CA GLY A 49 -11.35 -5.47 -3.49
C GLY A 49 -9.97 -6.10 -3.24
N LEU A 50 -9.01 -5.35 -2.69
CA LEU A 50 -7.62 -5.76 -2.46
C LEU A 50 -7.28 -5.94 -0.96
N GLY A 51 -8.19 -5.54 -0.06
CA GLY A 51 -7.97 -5.46 1.39
C GLY A 51 -7.73 -6.78 2.14
N THR A 52 -7.64 -7.92 1.44
CA THR A 52 -7.32 -9.24 2.01
C THR A 52 -6.29 -10.00 1.17
N ALA A 53 -5.66 -9.33 0.22
CA ALA A 53 -4.70 -9.96 -0.66
C ALA A 53 -3.33 -10.09 0.02
N ASN A 54 -2.78 -11.30 -0.07
CA ASN A 54 -1.46 -11.67 0.42
C ASN A 54 -0.47 -11.58 -0.75
N PHE A 55 0.62 -10.84 -0.57
CA PHE A 55 1.65 -10.68 -1.57
C PHE A 55 3.00 -11.17 -1.07
N PRO A 56 3.81 -11.80 -1.94
CA PRO A 56 5.15 -12.26 -1.57
C PRO A 56 6.17 -11.12 -1.46
N SER A 57 5.86 -9.95 -2.02
CA SER A 57 6.72 -8.77 -1.99
C SER A 57 5.92 -7.45 -1.99
N LEU A 58 6.53 -6.38 -1.49
CA LEU A 58 5.98 -5.03 -1.58
C LEU A 58 5.74 -4.60 -3.04
N HIS A 59 6.64 -4.99 -3.95
CA HIS A 59 6.53 -4.66 -5.37
C HIS A 59 5.32 -5.33 -6.03
N ASP A 60 5.03 -6.59 -5.68
CA ASP A 60 3.82 -7.28 -6.16
C ASP A 60 2.55 -6.63 -5.63
N ALA A 61 2.54 -6.24 -4.35
CA ALA A 61 1.44 -5.50 -3.74
C ALA A 61 1.20 -4.18 -4.48
N MET A 62 2.26 -3.40 -4.72
CA MET A 62 2.20 -2.15 -5.50
C MET A 62 1.69 -2.37 -6.93
N THR A 63 2.14 -3.42 -7.60
CA THR A 63 1.71 -3.76 -8.97
C THR A 63 0.22 -4.11 -9.01
N ALA A 64 -0.26 -4.87 -8.03
CA ALA A 64 -1.67 -5.20 -7.90
C ALA A 64 -2.52 -3.95 -7.62
N ILE A 65 -2.05 -3.05 -6.75
CA ILE A 65 -2.69 -1.75 -6.48
C ILE A 65 -2.78 -0.92 -7.76
N ALA A 66 -1.67 -0.77 -8.50
CA ALA A 66 -1.61 -0.02 -9.75
C ALA A 66 -2.63 -0.55 -10.77
N ARG A 67 -2.69 -1.88 -10.92
CA ARG A 67 -3.66 -2.56 -11.80
C ARG A 67 -5.10 -2.34 -11.36
N HIS A 68 -5.37 -2.43 -10.06
CA HIS A 68 -6.72 -2.27 -9.50
C HIS A 68 -7.23 -0.83 -9.63
N MET A 69 -6.39 0.14 -9.26
CA MET A 69 -6.71 1.57 -9.30
C MET A 69 -6.61 2.18 -10.71
N LYS A 70 -6.19 1.38 -11.71
CA LYS A 70 -5.88 1.81 -13.07
C LYS A 70 -5.05 3.10 -13.07
N GLY A 71 -3.95 3.10 -12.32
CA GLY A 71 -3.06 4.25 -12.17
C GLY A 71 -1.67 3.80 -11.75
N GLU A 72 -0.79 4.75 -11.46
CA GLU A 72 0.57 4.43 -11.02
C GLU A 72 0.61 4.21 -9.51
N CYS A 73 1.42 3.26 -9.05
CA CYS A 73 1.71 3.07 -7.63
C CYS A 73 3.18 3.40 -7.41
N GLN A 74 3.46 4.53 -6.75
CA GLN A 74 4.80 5.04 -6.54
C GLN A 74 5.19 4.85 -5.07
N LEU A 75 6.34 4.23 -4.85
CA LEU A 75 6.96 4.21 -3.53
C LEU A 75 7.57 5.58 -3.27
N SER A 76 6.93 6.36 -2.40
CA SER A 76 7.56 7.51 -1.78
C SER A 76 8.52 6.95 -0.73
N SER A 77 9.74 6.67 -1.18
CA SER A 77 10.88 6.56 -0.28
C SER A 77 10.87 7.85 0.53
N GLY A 78 10.52 7.77 1.82
CA GLY A 78 10.78 8.87 2.74
C GLY A 78 12.28 9.10 2.67
N ASP A 79 12.68 10.14 1.95
CA ASP A 79 14.09 10.48 1.80
C ASP A 79 14.57 11.01 3.15
N LYS A 80 15.29 10.12 3.84
CA LYS A 80 16.42 10.37 4.74
C LYS A 80 16.15 10.71 6.21
#